data_AF-A0A1M6HCA1-F1
#
_entry.id   AF-A0A1M6HCA1-F1
#
_cell.length_a   1.000
_cell.length_b   1.000
_cell.length_c   1.000
_cell.angle_alpha   90.00
_cell.angle_beta   90.00
_cell.angle_gamma   90.00
#
_symmetry.space_group_name_H-M   'P 1'
#
loop_
_entity.id
_entity.type
_entity.pdbx_description
1 polymer ?
#
loop_
_entity_poly.entity_id
_entity_poly.type
_entity_poly.pdbx_seq_one_letter_code
_entity_poly.pdbx_strand_id
1 'polypeptide(L)'
;MTEEKPDWVVLTENLEEPMDLEERASRIAAVLSTGGASTLFQKMLSHMIDPTGKKDRFCLALRHENVGRPKGPDWAVGFEMLKLVDDEGLSADEAIYRVKQKFGKAGTSRTKCFDALRAAREETRLRNIAERLLD
;
A
#
# COMPACT_ATOMS: atom_id res chain seq x y z
N MET A 1 -24.67 -24.12 -25.64
CA MET A 1 -23.76 -24.10 -24.48
C MET A 1 -22.68 -23.10 -24.82
N THR A 2 -22.74 -21.89 -24.26
CA THR A 2 -21.64 -20.93 -24.39
C THR A 2 -20.46 -21.52 -23.63
N GLU A 3 -19.39 -21.83 -24.35
CA GLU A 3 -18.10 -22.16 -23.72
C GLU A 3 -17.76 -20.99 -22.80
N GLU A 4 -17.73 -21.24 -21.48
CA GLU A 4 -17.25 -20.24 -20.53
C GLU A 4 -15.80 -19.95 -20.88
N LYS A 5 -15.55 -18.75 -21.42
CA LYS A 5 -14.19 -18.29 -21.72
C LYS A 5 -13.38 -18.38 -20.42
N PRO A 6 -12.14 -18.92 -20.46
CA PRO A 6 -11.30 -18.99 -19.27
C PRO A 6 -11.13 -17.62 -18.60
N ASP A 7 -11.15 -17.60 -17.27
CA ASP A 7 -11.13 -16.36 -16.48
C ASP A 7 -9.90 -15.47 -16.75
N TRP A 8 -8.74 -16.05 -17.01
CA TRP A 8 -7.50 -15.34 -17.36
C TRP A 8 -7.59 -14.55 -18.66
N VAL A 9 -8.58 -14.80 -19.53
CA VAL A 9 -8.76 -14.06 -20.79
C VAL A 9 -8.98 -12.57 -20.53
N VAL A 10 -9.59 -12.18 -19.40
CA VAL A 10 -9.78 -10.77 -19.04
C VAL A 10 -8.46 -10.03 -18.81
N LEU A 11 -7.36 -10.75 -18.56
CA LEU A 11 -6.02 -10.20 -18.36
C LEU A 11 -5.26 -10.02 -19.68
N THR A 12 -5.76 -10.57 -20.79
CA THR A 12 -5.11 -10.51 -22.10
C THR A 12 -5.63 -9.36 -22.96
N GLU A 13 -4.78 -8.80 -23.83
CA GLU A 13 -5.24 -7.91 -24.90
C GLU A 13 -5.88 -8.76 -25.99
N ASN A 14 -7.21 -8.68 -26.11
CA ASN A 14 -7.91 -9.18 -27.28
C ASN A 14 -7.98 -8.04 -28.31
N LEU A 15 -7.35 -8.24 -29.47
CA LEU A 15 -7.33 -7.24 -30.55
C LEU A 15 -8.65 -7.21 -31.35
N GLU A 16 -9.43 -8.30 -31.30
CA GLU A 16 -10.73 -8.40 -31.98
C GLU A 16 -11.86 -7.77 -31.16
N GLU A 17 -11.73 -7.83 -29.82
CA GLU A 17 -12.64 -7.21 -28.86
C GLU A 17 -11.83 -6.40 -27.84
N PRO A 18 -11.38 -5.18 -28.18
CA PRO A 18 -10.59 -4.37 -27.27
C PRO A 18 -11.44 -3.95 -26.07
N MET A 19 -10.97 -4.28 -24.87
CA MET A 19 -11.52 -3.77 -23.61
C MET A 19 -10.74 -2.55 -23.15
N ASP A 20 -11.46 -1.51 -22.75
CA ASP A 20 -10.87 -0.38 -22.04
C ASP A 20 -10.42 -0.78 -20.61
N LEU A 21 -9.70 0.13 -19.94
CA LEU A 21 -9.12 -0.14 -18.63
C LEU A 21 -10.19 -0.26 -17.52
N GLU A 22 -11.30 0.46 -17.61
CA GLU A 22 -12.35 0.50 -16.59
C GLU A 22 -13.21 -0.78 -16.66
N GLU A 23 -13.56 -1.21 -17.87
CA GLU A 23 -14.22 -2.47 -18.13
C GLU A 23 -13.34 -3.65 -17.68
N ARG A 24 -12.04 -3.61 -18.01
CA ARG A 24 -11.09 -4.65 -17.59
C ARG A 24 -10.98 -4.74 -16.07
N ALA A 25 -10.87 -3.61 -15.38
CA ALA A 25 -10.85 -3.57 -13.91
C ALA A 25 -12.14 -4.14 -13.30
N SER A 26 -13.30 -3.77 -13.86
CA SER A 26 -14.60 -4.26 -13.42
C SER A 26 -14.74 -5.78 -13.58
N ARG A 27 -14.25 -6.34 -14.69
CA ARG A 27 -14.26 -7.79 -14.94
C ARG A 27 -13.29 -8.56 -14.04
N ILE A 28 -12.11 -8.01 -13.77
CA ILE A 28 -11.17 -8.58 -12.79
C ILE A 28 -11.82 -8.65 -11.40
N ALA A 29 -12.48 -7.56 -10.98
CA ALA A 29 -13.18 -7.52 -9.70
C ALA A 29 -14.33 -8.54 -9.63
N ALA A 30 -15.08 -8.72 -10.72
CA ALA A 30 -16.12 -9.74 -10.82
C ALA A 30 -15.55 -11.15 -10.64
N VAL A 31 -14.46 -11.50 -11.35
CA VAL A 31 -13.78 -12.80 -11.21
C VAL A 31 -13.34 -13.04 -9.76
N LEU A 32 -12.70 -12.06 -9.12
CA LEU A 32 -12.25 -12.18 -7.73
C LEU A 32 -13.42 -12.32 -6.75
N SER A 33 -14.54 -11.63 -6.99
CA SER A 33 -15.72 -11.67 -6.13
C SER A 33 -16.44 -13.03 -6.14
N THR A 34 -16.23 -13.86 -7.17
CA THR A 34 -16.78 -15.23 -7.21
C THR A 34 -16.11 -16.19 -6.22
N GLY A 35 -14.92 -15.85 -5.70
CA GLY A 35 -14.17 -16.72 -4.78
C GLY A 35 -13.54 -17.97 -5.40
N GLY A 36 -13.66 -18.16 -6.72
CA GLY A 36 -13.21 -19.35 -7.45
C GLY A 36 -12.23 -19.09 -8.59
N ALA A 37 -11.46 -18.00 -8.53
CA ALA A 37 -10.50 -17.64 -9.59
C ALA A 37 -9.43 -18.73 -9.77
N SER A 38 -9.11 -19.05 -11.02
CA SER A 38 -8.14 -20.09 -11.39
C SER A 38 -6.73 -19.73 -10.94
N THR A 39 -5.91 -20.74 -10.66
CA THR A 39 -4.50 -20.54 -10.29
C THR A 39 -3.71 -19.78 -11.36
N LEU A 40 -4.05 -19.99 -12.64
CA LEU A 40 -3.40 -19.28 -13.74
C LEU A 40 -3.78 -17.80 -13.76
N PHE A 41 -5.05 -17.47 -13.56
CA PHE A 41 -5.51 -16.09 -13.39
C PHE A 41 -4.78 -15.41 -12.22
N GLN A 42 -4.71 -16.05 -11.06
CA GLN A 42 -4.05 -15.51 -9.87
C GLN A 42 -2.55 -15.26 -10.11
N LYS A 43 -1.86 -16.20 -10.80
CA LYS A 43 -0.44 -16.07 -11.15
C LYS A 43 -0.19 -14.98 -12.19
N MET A 44 -1.04 -14.86 -13.20
CA MET A 44 -0.91 -13.80 -14.21
C MET A 44 -1.20 -12.43 -13.60
N LEU A 45 -2.24 -12.32 -12.78
CA LEU A 45 -2.56 -11.08 -12.06
C LEU A 45 -1.43 -10.69 -11.10
N SER A 46 -0.81 -11.64 -10.40
CA SER A 46 0.34 -11.37 -9.53
C SER A 46 1.54 -10.84 -10.32
N HIS A 47 1.84 -11.40 -11.50
CA HIS A 47 2.88 -10.88 -12.37
C HIS A 47 2.60 -9.46 -12.91
N MET A 48 1.33 -9.09 -13.08
CA MET A 48 0.93 -7.74 -13.52
C MET A 48 1.05 -6.67 -12.41
N ILE A 49 1.07 -7.08 -11.14
CA ILE A 49 1.20 -6.19 -9.97
C ILE A 49 2.59 -6.25 -9.31
N ASP A 50 3.41 -7.26 -9.64
CA ASP A 50 4.74 -7.46 -9.06
C ASP A 50 5.70 -6.34 -9.50
N PRO A 51 6.20 -5.51 -8.56
CA PRO A 51 7.11 -4.40 -8.87
C PRO A 51 8.51 -4.87 -9.30
N THR A 52 8.84 -6.14 -9.11
CA THR A 52 10.11 -6.77 -9.53
C THR A 52 10.00 -7.56 -10.84
N GLY A 53 8.78 -7.70 -11.38
CA GLY A 53 8.51 -8.43 -12.62
C GLY A 53 9.15 -7.76 -13.85
N LYS A 54 9.54 -8.57 -14.84
CA LYS A 54 9.96 -8.06 -16.16
C LYS A 54 8.77 -7.35 -16.82
N LYS A 55 8.99 -6.12 -17.29
CA LYS A 55 7.99 -5.20 -17.88
C LYS A 55 7.50 -5.69 -19.26
N ASP A 56 6.97 -6.89 -19.35
CA ASP A 56 6.79 -7.52 -20.66
C ASP A 56 5.35 -7.43 -21.17
N ARG A 57 4.38 -6.96 -20.36
CA ARG A 57 3.08 -6.33 -20.71
C ARG A 57 2.23 -6.14 -19.45
N PHE A 58 1.52 -5.02 -19.38
CA PHE A 58 0.71 -4.55 -18.25
C PHE A 58 1.37 -4.66 -16.87
N CYS A 59 2.32 -3.75 -16.59
CA CYS A 59 2.32 -3.19 -15.24
C CYS A 59 1.02 -2.40 -15.12
N LEU A 60 0.07 -2.90 -14.33
CA LEU A 60 -0.70 -1.96 -13.52
C LEU A 60 0.37 -1.29 -12.68
N ALA A 61 0.88 -0.15 -13.15
CA ALA A 61 1.66 0.71 -12.31
C ALA A 61 0.70 1.02 -11.18
N LEU A 62 0.82 0.29 -10.07
CA LEU A 62 0.51 0.81 -8.76
C LEU A 62 1.37 2.07 -8.71
N ARG A 63 0.81 3.17 -9.23
CA ARG A 63 1.34 4.48 -8.94
C ARG A 63 1.27 4.49 -7.43
N HIS A 64 2.42 4.31 -6.81
CA HIS A 64 2.68 4.67 -5.43
C HIS A 64 2.52 6.20 -5.24
N GLU A 65 1.59 6.83 -5.97
CA GLU A 65 1.05 8.12 -5.63
C GLU A 65 0.13 7.86 -4.44
N ASN A 66 0.75 7.73 -3.26
CA ASN A 66 0.16 7.88 -1.93
C ASN A 66 -0.54 6.68 -1.27
N VAL A 67 -0.42 5.45 -1.77
CA VAL A 67 -0.83 4.27 -0.98
C VAL A 67 0.33 3.80 -0.10
N GLY A 68 0.28 4.18 1.18
CA GLY A 68 0.89 3.40 2.26
C GLY A 68 2.31 3.78 2.74
N ARG A 69 2.98 4.78 2.19
CA ARG A 69 4.19 5.34 2.85
C ARG A 69 4.29 6.84 2.62
N PRO A 70 4.06 7.69 3.64
CA PRO A 70 4.68 9.00 3.62
C PRO A 70 6.20 8.75 3.64
N LYS A 71 6.89 8.84 2.50
CA LYS A 71 8.37 8.98 2.46
C LYS A 71 8.77 10.45 2.51
N GLY A 72 7.98 11.24 3.23
CA GLY A 72 8.16 12.67 3.43
C GLY A 72 8.67 12.99 4.83
N PRO A 73 8.94 14.26 5.14
CA PRO A 73 9.37 14.72 6.46
C PRO A 73 8.44 14.27 7.60
N ASP A 74 7.15 14.06 7.33
CA ASP A 74 6.17 13.55 8.30
C ASP A 74 6.51 12.15 8.84
N TRP A 75 7.25 11.33 8.08
CA TRP A 75 7.75 10.04 8.53
C TRP A 75 8.79 10.17 9.63
N ALA A 76 9.78 11.03 9.42
CA ALA A 76 10.84 11.29 10.39
C ALA A 76 10.24 11.90 11.67
N VAL A 77 9.20 12.73 11.54
CA VAL A 77 8.41 13.23 12.66
C VAL A 77 7.71 12.10 13.42
N GLY A 78 7.08 11.15 12.72
CA GLY A 78 6.39 10.02 13.33
C GLY A 78 7.33 9.10 14.13
N PHE A 79 8.48 8.75 13.56
CA PHE A 79 9.50 7.95 14.24
C PHE A 79 10.08 8.65 15.46
N GLU A 80 10.37 9.96 15.35
CA GLU A 80 10.88 10.72 16.50
C GLU A 80 9.83 10.80 17.61
N MET A 81 8.57 11.04 17.26
CA MET A 81 7.46 11.03 18.22
C MET A 81 7.34 9.67 18.91
N LEU A 82 7.43 8.57 18.16
CA LEU A 82 7.35 7.21 18.70
C LEU A 82 8.49 6.94 19.68
N LYS A 83 9.73 7.27 19.31
CA LYS A 83 10.89 7.17 20.21
C LYS A 83 10.70 7.96 21.51
N LEU A 84 10.29 9.22 21.40
CA LEU A 84 10.15 10.10 22.57
C LEU A 84 9.01 9.66 23.50
N VAL A 85 7.88 9.23 22.96
CA VAL A 85 6.68 8.87 23.75
C VAL A 85 6.72 7.41 24.22
N ASP A 86 7.01 6.48 23.32
CA ASP A 86 6.88 5.04 23.60
C ASP A 86 8.16 4.44 24.16
N ASP A 87 9.34 4.84 23.64
CA ASP A 87 10.62 4.29 24.11
C ASP A 87 11.17 5.07 25.31
N GLU A 88 11.10 6.40 25.29
CA GLU A 88 11.63 7.28 26.34
C GLU A 88 10.58 7.68 27.40
N GLY A 89 9.30 7.38 27.17
CA GLY A 89 8.22 7.61 28.14
C GLY A 89 7.86 9.09 28.38
N LEU A 90 8.21 10.00 27.47
CA LEU A 90 7.90 11.42 27.61
C LEU A 90 6.40 11.70 27.38
N SER A 91 5.93 12.79 28.00
CA SER A 91 4.59 13.30 27.71
C SER A 91 4.49 13.75 26.24
N ALA A 92 3.30 13.62 25.65
CA ALA A 92 3.06 14.03 24.27
C ALA A 92 3.38 15.51 24.03
N ASP A 93 3.14 16.38 25.02
CA ASP A 93 3.41 17.82 24.91
C ASP A 93 4.92 18.11 24.87
N GLU A 94 5.70 17.41 25.69
CA GLU A 94 7.15 17.52 25.70
C GLU A 94 7.77 16.94 24.43
N ALA A 95 7.27 15.79 23.96
CA ALA A 95 7.70 15.19 22.71
C ALA A 95 7.47 16.12 21.51
N ILE A 96 6.28 16.72 21.41
CA ILE A 96 5.95 17.69 20.35
C ILE A 96 6.87 18.92 20.41
N TYR A 97 7.19 19.40 21.61
CA TYR A 97 8.12 20.51 21.78
C TYR A 97 9.50 20.16 21.21
N ARG A 98 10.05 18.99 21.57
CA ARG A 98 11.36 18.53 21.06
C ARG A 98 11.36 18.30 19.55
N VAL A 99 10.29 17.71 19.01
CA VAL A 99 10.10 17.51 17.56
C VAL A 99 10.06 18.84 16.81
N LYS A 100 9.38 19.86 17.33
CA LYS A 100 9.36 21.21 16.72
C LYS A 100 10.73 21.89 16.74
N GLN A 101 11.56 21.63 17.75
CA GLN A 101 12.94 22.12 17.78
C GLN A 101 13.80 21.44 16.71
N LYS A 102 13.59 20.14 16.50
CA LYS A 102 14.39 19.33 15.56
C LYS A 102 14.01 19.55 14.08
N PHE A 103 12.72 19.58 13.77
CA PHE A 103 12.21 19.61 12.39
C PHE A 103 11.68 21.00 11.95
N GLY A 104 11.74 21.99 12.84
CA GLY A 104 11.22 23.33 12.61
C GLY A 104 9.74 23.46 12.99
N LYS A 105 9.28 24.71 13.13
CA LYS A 105 7.88 25.02 13.51
C LYS A 105 6.93 25.07 12.30
N ALA A 106 7.44 25.46 11.13
CA ALA A 106 6.65 25.60 9.92
C ALA A 106 6.40 24.20 9.32
N GLY A 107 5.21 23.64 9.61
CA GLY A 107 4.80 22.34 9.09
C GLY A 107 4.53 21.26 10.13
N THR A 108 4.87 21.50 11.41
CA THR A 108 4.86 20.50 12.51
C THR A 108 3.81 20.88 13.55
N SER A 109 2.54 20.86 13.14
CA SER A 109 1.41 21.16 14.04
C SER A 109 1.19 20.03 15.05
N ARG A 110 0.49 20.34 16.16
CA ARG A 110 0.11 19.33 17.17
C ARG A 110 -0.60 18.14 16.52
N THR A 111 -1.60 18.41 15.67
CA THR A 111 -2.37 17.40 14.95
C THR A 111 -1.47 16.53 14.08
N LYS A 112 -0.56 17.13 13.29
CA LYS A 112 0.38 16.38 12.45
C LYS A 112 1.31 15.47 13.25
N CYS A 113 1.80 15.90 14.41
CA CYS A 113 2.61 15.05 15.29
C CYS A 113 1.83 13.82 15.78
N PHE A 114 0.55 13.99 16.14
CA PHE A 114 -0.29 12.87 16.56
C PHE A 114 -0.63 11.92 15.41
N ASP A 115 -0.96 12.46 14.22
CA ASP A 115 -1.23 11.66 13.04
C ASP A 115 0.00 10.85 12.62
N ALA A 116 1.18 11.49 12.63
CA ALA A 116 2.45 10.85 12.34
C ALA A 116 2.81 9.77 13.37
N LEU A 117 2.57 10.01 14.66
CA LEU A 117 2.76 9.00 15.73
C LEU A 117 1.84 7.79 15.53
N ARG A 118 0.56 8.03 15.21
CA ARG A 118 -0.40 6.94 14.94
C ARG A 118 0.07 6.09 13.75
N ALA A 119 0.53 6.73 12.67
CA ALA A 119 1.06 6.04 11.51
C ALA A 119 2.30 5.19 11.84
N ALA A 120 3.24 5.72 12.64
CA ALA A 120 4.44 5.01 13.05
C ALA A 120 4.15 3.79 13.94
N ARG A 121 3.18 3.90 14.86
CA ARG A 121 2.73 2.76 15.68
C ARG A 121 2.09 1.67 14.83
N GLU A 122 1.25 2.06 13.86
CA GLU A 122 0.61 1.11 12.95
C GLU A 122 1.64 0.38 12.09
N GLU A 123 2.67 1.08 11.59
CA GLU A 123 3.76 0.43 10.86
C GLU A 123 4.51 -0.56 11.74
N THR A 124 4.84 -0.18 12.98
CA THR A 124 5.53 -1.07 13.93
C THR A 124 4.69 -2.33 14.19
N ARG A 125 3.37 -2.17 14.35
CA ARG A 125 2.43 -3.29 14.50
C ARG A 125 2.43 -4.20 13.28
N LEU A 126 2.35 -3.63 12.07
CA LEU A 126 2.35 -4.39 10.81
C LEU A 126 3.67 -5.13 10.58
N ARG A 127 4.81 -4.49 10.91
CA ARG A 127 6.13 -5.13 10.82
C ARG A 127 6.22 -6.33 11.75
N ASN A 128 5.79 -6.18 13.01
CA ASN A 128 5.79 -7.29 13.97
C ASN A 128 4.88 -8.46 13.52
N ILE A 129 3.75 -8.16 12.87
CA ILE A 129 2.88 -9.20 12.29
C ILE A 129 3.59 -9.89 11.11
N ALA A 130 4.21 -9.13 10.22
CA ALA A 130 4.91 -9.67 9.06
C ALA A 130 6.09 -10.58 9.48
N GLU A 131 6.87 -10.16 10.48
CA GLU A 131 7.96 -10.96 11.05
C GLU A 131 7.43 -12.30 11.61
N ARG A 132 6.32 -12.27 12.36
CA ARG A 132 5.69 -13.49 12.90
C ARG A 132 5.09 -14.43 11.86
N LEU A 133 4.80 -13.96 10.65
CA LEU A 133 4.27 -14.79 9.56
C LEU A 133 5.39 -15.41 8.71
N LEU A 134 6.62 -14.94 8.88
CA LEU A 134 7.81 -15.44 8.18
C LEU A 134 8.61 -16.45 9.02
N ASP A 135 8.35 -16.52 10.34
CA ASP A 135 8.82 -17.56 11.27
C ASP A 135 7.88 -18.78 11.26
#